data_AF-A0A371Z1A1-F1
#
_entry.id   AF-A0A371Z1A1-F1
#
_cell.length_a   1.000
_cell.length_b   1.000
_cell.length_c   1.000
_cell.angle_alpha   90.00
_cell.angle_beta   90.00
_cell.angle_gamma   90.00
#
_symmetry.space_group_name_H-M   'P 1'
#
loop_
_entity.id
_entity.type
_entity.pdbx_description
1 polymer ?
#
loop_
_entity_poly.entity_id
_entity_poly.type
_entity_poly.pdbx_seq_one_letter_code
_entity_poly.pdbx_strand_id
1 'polypeptide(L)'
;MPCSGIYLRGAGWGWGSGNVPTASTAIVATGTGHANIISFMAPVNANDGYWYGGGVSDLSIIMANLFTPSVQTGAAIFVQHAQKFHIHDIQIRYPHVGIEVFSGAYNDIDHVYIAQMPLDGTGIWGHGTDAGCSDIGNCRTRSDVLNMADLRIDSQLPHADHGAGTGIRLTDFMATAWIRHSVIEQTNLGLDIACRNSSSADACPQFIHADRLEIEVNGLGAQGASAAIRADNFVHLECTSCQLYGFNTPHHIVYLDASRFSSIGHAEFLGGKMEGSSGTCLRTSVQDTKVIGGDIIGCGHSGAPADAFGVEVLPNRGPGGGADEGSAIISGVNFCGGAERTPSTAMAPVHLGAGVGYNVITGNVFRSCRRGVSDTSGQKNNVIANNTPYP
;
A
#
# COMPACT_ATOMS: atom_id res chain seq x y z
N MET A 1 -17.43 -4.50 -33.90
CA MET A 1 -17.12 -5.20 -32.65
C MET A 1 -15.63 -5.07 -32.44
N PRO A 2 -15.12 -4.53 -31.32
CA PRO A 2 -13.69 -4.63 -31.05
C PRO A 2 -13.33 -6.12 -30.96
N CYS A 3 -12.28 -6.53 -31.66
CA CYS A 3 -11.78 -7.90 -31.61
C CYS A 3 -11.51 -8.28 -30.15
N SER A 4 -11.97 -9.46 -29.74
CA SER A 4 -11.63 -10.02 -28.43
C SER A 4 -10.11 -10.16 -28.33
N GLY A 5 -9.48 -9.54 -27.33
CA GLY A 5 -8.06 -9.72 -27.02
C GLY A 5 -7.71 -11.19 -26.76
N ILE A 6 -6.41 -11.50 -26.74
CA ILE A 6 -5.92 -12.86 -26.51
C ILE A 6 -6.19 -13.25 -25.06
N TYR A 7 -6.79 -14.42 -24.87
CA TYR A 7 -7.06 -14.98 -23.55
C TYR A 7 -6.32 -16.31 -23.38
N LEU A 8 -5.49 -16.40 -22.34
CA LEU A 8 -4.75 -17.60 -22.00
C LEU A 8 -5.40 -18.26 -20.79
N ARG A 9 -5.93 -19.47 -20.97
CA ARG A 9 -6.65 -20.20 -19.94
C ARG A 9 -5.96 -21.53 -19.65
N GLY A 10 -5.64 -21.76 -18.39
CA GLY A 10 -5.22 -23.08 -17.92
C GLY A 10 -6.41 -24.02 -17.68
N ALA A 11 -6.13 -25.30 -17.44
CA ALA A 11 -7.13 -26.31 -17.13
C ALA A 11 -7.68 -26.22 -15.68
N GLY A 12 -7.30 -25.19 -14.91
CA GLY A 12 -7.92 -24.87 -13.62
C GLY A 12 -7.03 -25.08 -12.42
N TRP A 13 -6.96 -24.04 -11.58
CA TRP A 13 -6.83 -24.12 -10.13
C TRP A 13 -8.18 -23.64 -9.59
N GLY A 14 -9.15 -24.56 -9.41
CA GLY A 14 -10.51 -24.15 -9.08
C GLY A 14 -10.63 -23.75 -7.61
N TRP A 15 -10.73 -22.45 -7.32
CA TRP A 15 -11.23 -21.98 -6.03
C TRP A 15 -12.68 -22.48 -5.86
N GLY A 16 -12.90 -23.38 -4.88
CA GLY A 16 -14.22 -23.94 -4.57
C GLY A 16 -14.63 -25.20 -5.36
N SER A 17 -13.85 -25.66 -6.35
CA SER A 17 -14.04 -27.02 -6.89
C SER A 17 -13.13 -27.95 -6.11
N GLY A 18 -13.65 -29.02 -5.50
CA GLY A 18 -12.86 -30.04 -4.78
C GLY A 18 -11.88 -30.85 -5.67
N ASN A 19 -11.35 -30.25 -6.73
CA ASN A 19 -10.35 -30.82 -7.61
C ASN A 19 -8.96 -30.64 -7.00
N VAL A 20 -8.25 -31.75 -6.97
CA VAL A 20 -6.94 -31.94 -6.32
C VAL A 20 -5.91 -30.95 -6.90
N PRO A 21 -5.01 -30.35 -6.09
CA PRO A 21 -3.96 -29.40 -6.50
C PRO A 21 -3.05 -29.84 -7.67
N THR A 22 -3.09 -31.12 -8.04
CA THR A 22 -2.23 -31.77 -9.06
C THR A 22 -2.75 -31.68 -10.49
N ALA A 23 -3.91 -31.09 -10.75
CA ALA A 23 -4.52 -31.01 -12.09
C ALA A 23 -4.38 -29.64 -12.80
N SER A 24 -3.73 -28.66 -12.18
CA SER A 24 -3.61 -27.33 -12.78
C SER A 24 -2.58 -27.26 -13.89
N THR A 25 -2.87 -26.46 -14.92
CA THR A 25 -1.86 -26.08 -15.91
C THR A 25 -0.79 -25.26 -15.20
N ALA A 26 0.44 -25.77 -15.20
CA ALA A 26 1.57 -25.11 -14.59
C ALA A 26 2.62 -24.72 -15.65
N ILE A 27 3.09 -23.49 -15.60
CA ILE A 27 4.28 -23.02 -16.31
C ILE A 27 5.42 -22.97 -15.29
N VAL A 28 6.48 -23.74 -15.55
CA VAL A 28 7.67 -23.78 -14.68
C VAL A 28 8.83 -23.13 -15.42
N ALA A 29 9.27 -21.97 -14.92
CA ALA A 29 10.43 -21.25 -15.41
C ALA A 29 11.65 -21.60 -14.56
N THR A 30 12.66 -22.25 -15.16
CA THR A 30 13.87 -22.74 -14.47
C THR A 30 15.13 -21.94 -14.82
N GLY A 31 15.04 -20.98 -15.73
CA GLY A 31 16.17 -20.17 -16.20
C GLY A 31 16.41 -18.91 -15.38
N THR A 32 17.54 -18.25 -15.64
CA THR A 32 17.88 -16.91 -15.13
C THR A 32 17.67 -15.86 -16.22
N GLY A 33 17.54 -14.59 -15.84
CA GLY A 33 17.42 -13.46 -16.76
C GLY A 33 16.30 -12.47 -16.41
N HIS A 34 15.88 -11.68 -17.40
CA HIS A 34 14.95 -10.56 -17.20
C HIS A 34 13.67 -10.70 -18.05
N ALA A 35 13.48 -11.82 -18.74
CA ALA A 35 12.33 -12.01 -19.61
C ALA A 35 11.06 -12.31 -18.78
N ASN A 36 9.96 -11.67 -19.16
CA ASN A 36 8.63 -11.95 -18.63
C ASN A 36 8.18 -13.36 -19.07
N ILE A 37 7.42 -14.07 -18.23
CA ILE A 37 6.97 -15.42 -18.54
C ILE A 37 5.78 -15.39 -19.50
N ILE A 38 4.76 -14.58 -19.18
CA ILE A 38 3.63 -14.30 -20.05
C ILE A 38 3.60 -12.79 -20.28
N SER A 39 3.63 -12.37 -21.53
CA SER A 39 3.70 -10.95 -21.89
C SER A 39 2.61 -10.58 -22.88
N PHE A 40 1.78 -9.60 -22.51
CA PHE A 40 0.77 -8.99 -23.35
C PHE A 40 1.21 -7.57 -23.71
N MET A 41 1.91 -7.49 -24.84
CA MET A 41 2.46 -6.26 -25.40
C MET A 41 1.94 -6.10 -26.82
N ALA A 42 0.70 -5.60 -26.96
CA ALA A 42 0.16 -5.31 -28.27
C ALA A 42 0.48 -3.85 -28.65
N PRO A 43 0.86 -3.59 -29.92
CA PRO A 43 1.06 -2.23 -30.40
C PRO A 43 -0.24 -1.45 -30.27
N VAL A 44 -0.17 -0.30 -29.61
CA VAL A 44 -1.29 0.61 -29.44
C VAL A 44 -1.27 1.61 -30.58
N ASN A 45 -2.40 1.78 -31.27
CA ASN A 45 -2.53 2.88 -32.23
C ASN A 45 -2.37 4.21 -31.50
N ALA A 46 -1.68 5.18 -32.09
CA ALA A 46 -1.41 6.48 -31.49
C ALA A 46 -2.68 7.23 -30.99
N ASN A 47 -3.85 6.90 -31.55
CA ASN A 47 -5.14 7.51 -31.20
C ASN A 47 -5.94 6.73 -30.14
N ASP A 48 -5.68 5.44 -29.95
CA ASP A 48 -6.53 4.57 -29.13
C ASP A 48 -6.04 4.47 -27.67
N GLY A 49 -4.76 4.76 -27.41
CA GLY A 49 -4.16 4.74 -26.06
C GLY A 49 -4.09 3.36 -25.40
N TYR A 50 -4.96 2.42 -25.77
CA TYR A 50 -5.02 1.06 -25.25
C TYR A 50 -5.39 0.06 -26.34
N TRP A 51 -5.02 -1.20 -26.15
CA TRP A 51 -5.62 -2.33 -26.89
C TRP A 51 -6.70 -3.00 -26.02
N TYR A 52 -7.69 -3.63 -26.67
CA TYR A 52 -8.92 -4.06 -25.99
C TYR A 52 -8.95 -5.55 -25.64
N GLY A 53 -9.38 -5.86 -24.42
CA GLY A 53 -9.74 -7.19 -23.93
C GLY A 53 -8.55 -8.10 -23.67
N GLY A 54 -8.82 -9.40 -23.50
CA GLY A 54 -7.80 -10.41 -23.18
C GLY A 54 -7.76 -10.77 -21.70
N GLY A 55 -6.94 -11.75 -21.36
CA GLY A 55 -6.80 -12.16 -19.97
C GLY A 55 -5.92 -13.38 -19.75
N VAL A 56 -5.68 -13.67 -18.48
CA VAL A 56 -5.04 -14.91 -18.02
C VAL A 56 -5.89 -15.50 -16.91
N SER A 57 -6.21 -16.78 -17.00
CA SER A 57 -6.88 -17.46 -15.89
C SER A 57 -6.43 -18.88 -15.64
N ASP A 58 -6.80 -19.40 -14.46
CA ASP A 58 -6.83 -20.82 -14.16
C ASP A 58 -5.43 -21.49 -14.22
N LEU A 59 -4.39 -20.76 -13.84
CA LEU A 59 -3.00 -21.11 -14.13
C LEU A 59 -2.06 -20.98 -12.93
N SER A 60 -1.08 -21.87 -12.85
CA SER A 60 0.01 -21.80 -11.89
C SER A 60 1.31 -21.42 -12.58
N ILE A 61 2.04 -20.44 -12.06
CA ILE A 61 3.37 -20.05 -12.55
C ILE A 61 4.38 -20.26 -11.42
N ILE A 62 5.41 -21.05 -11.69
CA ILE A 62 6.50 -21.32 -10.74
C ILE A 62 7.79 -20.77 -11.35
N MET A 63 8.42 -19.84 -10.65
CA MET A 63 9.63 -19.17 -11.10
C MET A 63 10.86 -19.67 -10.32
N ALA A 64 12.06 -19.40 -10.83
CA ALA A 64 13.30 -19.98 -10.33
C ALA A 64 13.90 -19.31 -9.09
N ASN A 65 13.24 -18.32 -8.47
CA ASN A 65 13.81 -17.56 -7.35
C ASN A 65 13.54 -18.22 -6.00
N LEU A 66 14.13 -19.40 -5.80
CA LEU A 66 14.07 -20.10 -4.52
C LEU A 66 14.93 -19.45 -3.42
N PHE A 67 15.88 -18.60 -3.82
CA PHE A 67 16.86 -17.95 -2.96
C PHE A 67 17.10 -16.51 -3.43
N THR A 68 17.60 -15.68 -2.52
CA THR A 68 18.08 -14.33 -2.81
C THR A 68 19.59 -14.32 -3.07
N PRO A 69 20.12 -13.45 -3.96
CA PRO A 69 19.38 -12.50 -4.80
C PRO A 69 18.59 -13.17 -5.92
N SER A 70 17.53 -12.52 -6.40
CA SER A 70 16.73 -13.05 -7.52
C SER A 70 17.56 -13.20 -8.79
N VAL A 71 17.44 -14.35 -9.45
CA VAL A 71 18.17 -14.68 -10.68
C VAL A 71 17.29 -14.60 -11.93
N GLN A 72 15.98 -14.74 -11.77
CA GLN A 72 14.98 -14.42 -12.77
C GLN A 72 14.23 -13.19 -12.27
N THR A 73 14.21 -12.11 -13.05
CA THR A 73 13.71 -10.79 -12.60
C THR A 73 12.62 -10.20 -13.50
N GLY A 74 12.27 -10.87 -14.59
CA GLY A 74 11.09 -10.50 -15.38
C GLY A 74 9.80 -10.88 -14.66
N ALA A 75 8.69 -10.23 -14.99
CA ALA A 75 7.39 -10.50 -14.38
C ALA A 75 6.83 -11.88 -14.77
N ALA A 76 6.05 -12.50 -13.88
CA ALA A 76 5.31 -13.71 -14.22
C ALA A 76 4.23 -13.40 -15.27
N ILE A 77 3.47 -12.33 -15.05
CA ILE A 77 2.51 -11.79 -16.01
C ILE A 77 2.82 -10.32 -16.20
N PHE A 78 3.07 -9.93 -17.45
CA PHE A 78 3.29 -8.55 -17.86
C PHE A 78 2.18 -8.10 -18.79
N VAL A 79 1.54 -6.98 -18.46
CA VAL A 79 0.46 -6.40 -19.26
C VAL A 79 0.76 -4.94 -19.51
N GLN A 80 0.89 -4.57 -20.79
CA GLN A 80 1.17 -3.21 -21.18
C GLN A 80 -0.02 -2.62 -21.91
N HIS A 81 -0.59 -1.52 -21.41
CA HIS A 81 -1.52 -0.69 -22.17
C HIS A 81 -2.82 -1.36 -22.61
N ALA A 82 -3.37 -2.20 -21.75
CA ALA A 82 -4.61 -2.91 -22.03
C ALA A 82 -5.84 -2.16 -21.49
N GLN A 83 -6.99 -2.40 -22.09
CA GLN A 83 -8.30 -2.00 -21.58
C GLN A 83 -9.15 -3.24 -21.33
N LYS A 84 -9.74 -3.34 -20.13
CA LYS A 84 -10.55 -4.49 -19.69
C LYS A 84 -9.81 -5.82 -19.81
N PHE A 85 -8.54 -5.81 -19.45
CA PHE A 85 -7.76 -7.03 -19.30
C PHE A 85 -8.03 -7.65 -17.92
N HIS A 86 -8.23 -8.96 -17.88
CA HIS A 86 -8.59 -9.69 -16.67
C HIS A 86 -7.53 -10.73 -16.32
N ILE A 87 -6.98 -10.66 -15.11
CA ILE A 87 -6.13 -11.70 -14.53
C ILE A 87 -6.90 -12.29 -13.37
N HIS A 88 -7.28 -13.57 -13.44
CA HIS A 88 -8.00 -14.18 -12.32
C HIS A 88 -7.73 -15.66 -12.10
N ASP A 89 -7.92 -16.13 -10.86
CA ASP A 89 -7.66 -17.53 -10.48
C ASP A 89 -6.22 -17.97 -10.81
N ILE A 90 -5.25 -17.13 -10.45
CA ILE A 90 -3.82 -17.36 -10.72
C ILE A 90 -3.08 -17.67 -9.42
N GLN A 91 -2.17 -18.65 -9.47
CA GLN A 91 -1.18 -18.86 -8.44
C GLN A 91 0.23 -18.61 -8.98
N ILE A 92 1.02 -17.77 -8.30
CA ILE A 92 2.41 -17.48 -8.66
C ILE A 92 3.31 -17.82 -7.47
N ARG A 93 4.36 -18.60 -7.70
CA ARG A 93 5.34 -18.98 -6.67
C ARG A 93 6.76 -18.55 -7.05
N TYR A 94 7.48 -18.04 -6.05
CA TYR A 94 8.86 -17.58 -6.19
C TYR A 94 9.10 -16.48 -7.24
N PRO A 95 8.16 -15.54 -7.49
CA PRO A 95 8.40 -14.51 -8.49
C PRO A 95 9.33 -13.42 -7.96
N HIS A 96 10.21 -12.85 -8.78
CA HIS A 96 10.77 -11.53 -8.43
C HIS A 96 9.71 -10.45 -8.64
N VAL A 97 9.00 -10.45 -9.78
CA VAL A 97 7.79 -9.66 -10.00
C VAL A 97 6.64 -10.61 -10.32
N GLY A 98 5.56 -10.58 -9.54
CA GLY A 98 4.40 -11.44 -9.78
C GLY A 98 3.61 -10.98 -10.99
N ILE A 99 2.96 -9.81 -10.86
CA ILE A 99 2.18 -9.19 -11.93
C ILE A 99 2.66 -7.76 -12.12
N GLU A 100 2.98 -7.39 -13.36
CA GLU A 100 3.32 -6.02 -13.74
C GLU A 100 2.29 -5.51 -14.74
N VAL A 101 1.64 -4.39 -14.41
CA VAL A 101 0.60 -3.77 -15.25
C VAL A 101 0.91 -2.31 -15.47
N PHE A 102 1.09 -1.93 -16.74
CA PHE A 102 1.15 -0.53 -17.15
C PHE A 102 -0.24 0.02 -17.42
N SER A 103 -0.36 1.33 -17.28
CA SER A 103 -1.58 2.10 -17.38
C SER A 103 -2.55 1.59 -18.44
N GLY A 104 -3.78 1.41 -18.00
CA GLY A 104 -4.78 0.68 -18.73
C GLY A 104 -6.17 1.01 -18.21
N ALA A 105 -7.15 0.97 -19.11
CA ALA A 105 -8.51 1.37 -18.76
C ALA A 105 -9.30 0.18 -18.21
N TYR A 106 -9.66 0.21 -16.92
CA TYR A 106 -10.49 -0.80 -16.26
C TYR A 106 -9.92 -2.22 -16.31
N ASN A 107 -8.62 -2.37 -16.03
CA ASN A 107 -8.02 -3.69 -15.86
C ASN A 107 -8.34 -4.24 -14.46
N ASP A 108 -8.32 -5.57 -14.34
CA ASP A 108 -8.77 -6.27 -13.15
C ASP A 108 -7.83 -7.44 -12.83
N ILE A 109 -7.45 -7.54 -11.55
CA ILE A 109 -6.67 -8.62 -10.96
C ILE A 109 -7.48 -9.17 -9.80
N ASP A 110 -7.94 -10.40 -9.89
CA ASP A 110 -8.95 -10.95 -9.00
C ASP A 110 -8.61 -12.39 -8.60
N HIS A 111 -8.82 -12.80 -7.34
CA HIS A 111 -8.52 -14.17 -6.90
C HIS A 111 -7.08 -14.64 -7.24
N VAL A 112 -6.08 -13.81 -6.95
CA VAL A 112 -4.68 -14.12 -7.22
C VAL A 112 -3.92 -14.42 -5.94
N TYR A 113 -3.19 -15.55 -5.94
CA TYR A 113 -2.28 -15.92 -4.85
C TYR A 113 -0.82 -15.86 -5.30
N ILE A 114 -0.04 -14.96 -4.72
CA ILE A 114 1.40 -14.81 -4.94
C ILE A 114 2.12 -15.23 -3.67
N ALA A 115 3.03 -16.18 -3.75
CA ALA A 115 3.64 -16.78 -2.56
C ALA A 115 5.15 -16.97 -2.69
N GLN A 116 5.81 -16.97 -1.53
CA GLN A 116 7.24 -17.26 -1.40
C GLN A 116 8.09 -16.31 -2.24
N MET A 117 7.67 -15.04 -2.28
CA MET A 117 8.37 -13.99 -3.00
C MET A 117 9.72 -13.70 -2.33
N PRO A 118 10.83 -13.59 -3.10
CA PRO A 118 12.14 -13.23 -2.61
C PRO A 118 12.12 -11.80 -2.07
N LEU A 119 13.12 -11.48 -1.24
CA LEU A 119 13.17 -10.25 -0.47
C LEU A 119 13.52 -9.02 -1.31
N ASP A 120 13.83 -9.13 -2.58
CA ASP A 120 13.96 -7.99 -3.50
C ASP A 120 12.73 -7.85 -4.42
N GLY A 121 11.73 -8.71 -4.25
CA GLY A 121 10.60 -8.85 -5.16
C GLY A 121 9.43 -7.90 -4.89
N THR A 122 8.53 -7.85 -5.88
CA THR A 122 7.26 -7.12 -5.85
C THR A 122 6.10 -8.03 -6.28
N GLY A 123 5.04 -8.11 -5.48
CA GLY A 123 3.91 -8.99 -5.78
C GLY A 123 3.15 -8.49 -6.99
N ILE A 124 2.53 -7.33 -6.86
CA ILE A 124 1.87 -6.61 -7.95
C ILE A 124 2.51 -5.24 -8.12
N TRP A 125 2.89 -4.91 -9.34
CA TRP A 125 3.43 -3.61 -9.70
C TRP A 125 2.55 -2.92 -10.74
N GLY A 126 1.86 -1.86 -10.31
CA GLY A 126 1.08 -0.99 -11.18
C GLY A 126 1.87 0.26 -11.57
N HIS A 127 1.93 0.56 -12.86
CA HIS A 127 2.63 1.71 -13.40
C HIS A 127 1.70 2.64 -14.17
N GLY A 128 1.94 3.94 -14.05
CA GLY A 128 1.21 4.93 -14.84
C GLY A 128 1.65 5.06 -16.29
N THR A 129 2.90 4.75 -16.65
CA THR A 129 3.40 4.82 -18.03
C THR A 129 4.67 4.00 -18.19
N ASP A 130 5.05 3.69 -19.43
CA ASP A 130 6.29 2.97 -19.75
C ASP A 130 7.56 3.80 -19.56
N ALA A 131 7.46 5.12 -19.73
CA ALA A 131 8.61 6.04 -19.75
C ALA A 131 8.72 6.91 -18.48
N GLY A 132 7.80 6.73 -17.53
CA GLY A 132 7.57 7.66 -16.43
C GLY A 132 6.75 8.88 -16.85
N CYS A 133 6.07 9.46 -15.87
CA CYS A 133 5.24 10.64 -16.03
C CYS A 133 5.95 11.84 -15.41
N SER A 134 6.47 12.77 -16.22
CA SER A 134 6.99 14.04 -15.70
C SER A 134 5.92 15.14 -15.61
N ASP A 135 4.88 15.07 -16.46
CA ASP A 135 3.75 16.00 -16.53
C ASP A 135 2.47 15.35 -17.13
N ILE A 136 1.28 15.86 -16.79
CA ILE A 136 -0.04 15.29 -17.12
C ILE A 136 -0.29 15.18 -18.63
N GLY A 137 0.28 16.08 -19.43
CA GLY A 137 0.10 16.09 -20.88
C GLY A 137 0.68 14.86 -21.59
N ASN A 138 1.62 14.16 -20.94
CA ASN A 138 2.19 12.90 -21.40
C ASN A 138 1.72 11.71 -20.56
N CYS A 139 0.90 11.96 -19.54
CA CYS A 139 0.26 10.93 -18.75
C CYS A 139 -1.02 10.46 -19.40
N ARG A 140 -1.34 9.20 -19.16
CA ARG A 140 -2.58 8.60 -19.64
C ARG A 140 -3.79 9.19 -18.93
N THR A 141 -4.97 8.84 -19.42
CA THR A 141 -6.20 9.58 -19.10
C THR A 141 -6.79 9.18 -17.74
N ARG A 142 -7.77 9.95 -17.25
CA ARG A 142 -8.57 9.60 -16.05
C ARG A 142 -9.30 8.24 -16.15
N SER A 143 -9.30 7.57 -17.31
CA SER A 143 -9.87 6.23 -17.43
C SER A 143 -8.95 5.11 -16.93
N ASP A 144 -7.71 5.42 -16.54
CA ASP A 144 -6.80 4.40 -16.01
C ASP A 144 -7.26 3.92 -14.64
N VAL A 145 -7.82 2.72 -14.64
CA VAL A 145 -8.37 2.09 -13.44
C VAL A 145 -7.77 0.70 -13.34
N LEU A 146 -7.03 0.46 -12.25
CA LEU A 146 -6.57 -0.86 -11.86
C LEU A 146 -7.41 -1.36 -10.69
N ASN A 147 -8.20 -2.40 -10.92
CA ASN A 147 -8.95 -3.08 -9.88
C ASN A 147 -8.15 -4.30 -9.41
N MET A 148 -8.03 -4.44 -8.10
CA MET A 148 -7.39 -5.54 -7.40
C MET A 148 -8.34 -6.04 -6.32
N ALA A 149 -8.69 -7.31 -6.35
CA ALA A 149 -9.61 -7.92 -5.39
C ALA A 149 -9.20 -9.35 -5.01
N ASP A 150 -9.55 -9.74 -3.79
CA ASP A 150 -9.41 -11.11 -3.30
C ASP A 150 -7.98 -11.67 -3.48
N LEU A 151 -6.98 -10.82 -3.19
CA LEU A 151 -5.57 -11.14 -3.33
C LEU A 151 -5.01 -11.78 -2.06
N ARG A 152 -4.03 -12.66 -2.23
CA ARG A 152 -3.12 -13.07 -1.16
C ARG A 152 -1.68 -12.93 -1.64
N ILE A 153 -0.84 -12.17 -0.91
CA ILE A 153 0.56 -11.92 -1.30
C ILE A 153 1.49 -12.18 -0.13
N ASP A 154 2.21 -13.31 -0.19
CA ASP A 154 3.07 -13.79 0.89
C ASP A 154 4.55 -13.78 0.48
N SER A 155 5.39 -13.15 1.29
CA SER A 155 6.85 -13.20 1.15
C SER A 155 7.46 -14.54 1.61
N GLN A 156 8.70 -14.83 1.23
CA GLN A 156 9.44 -16.01 1.70
C GLN A 156 9.96 -15.79 3.13
N LEU A 157 9.19 -16.20 4.13
CA LEU A 157 9.46 -15.92 5.55
C LEU A 157 10.60 -16.71 6.24
N PRO A 158 10.91 -17.99 5.94
CA PRO A 158 11.77 -18.76 6.86
C PRO A 158 13.27 -18.43 6.83
N HIS A 159 13.76 -17.55 5.93
CA HIS A 159 15.19 -17.27 5.75
C HIS A 159 15.55 -15.79 5.56
N ALA A 160 14.68 -14.86 5.99
CA ALA A 160 14.91 -13.44 5.73
C ALA A 160 15.85 -12.80 6.77
N ASP A 161 17.13 -12.68 6.43
CA ASP A 161 18.11 -11.88 7.18
C ASP A 161 18.54 -10.59 6.44
N HIS A 162 18.28 -10.48 5.13
CA HIS A 162 18.57 -9.28 4.32
C HIS A 162 17.61 -9.08 3.13
N GLY A 163 17.00 -7.89 3.01
CA GLY A 163 16.22 -7.47 1.83
C GLY A 163 14.76 -7.09 2.15
N ALA A 164 14.14 -6.32 1.26
CA ALA A 164 12.85 -5.68 1.40
C ALA A 164 11.82 -6.05 0.29
N GLY A 165 10.99 -7.09 0.51
CA GLY A 165 9.88 -7.40 -0.40
C GLY A 165 8.79 -6.33 -0.35
N THR A 166 8.06 -6.13 -1.45
CA THR A 166 6.89 -5.24 -1.53
C THR A 166 5.65 -5.99 -2.01
N GLY A 167 4.55 -5.96 -1.25
CA GLY A 167 3.31 -6.64 -1.64
C GLY A 167 2.71 -6.04 -2.92
N ILE A 168 2.26 -4.79 -2.83
CA ILE A 168 1.74 -4.00 -3.96
C ILE A 168 2.57 -2.72 -4.07
N ARG A 169 3.04 -2.43 -5.29
CA ARG A 169 3.70 -1.17 -5.61
C ARG A 169 2.90 -0.42 -6.68
N LEU A 170 2.59 0.84 -6.42
CA LEU A 170 1.95 1.75 -7.37
C LEU A 170 2.89 2.92 -7.63
N THR A 171 3.36 3.05 -8.87
CA THR A 171 4.32 4.10 -9.26
C THR A 171 3.80 4.95 -10.42
N ASP A 172 4.23 6.21 -10.41
CA ASP A 172 3.88 7.21 -11.43
C ASP A 172 2.35 7.42 -11.54
N PHE A 173 1.86 7.91 -12.68
CA PHE A 173 0.47 8.30 -12.84
C PHE A 173 -0.50 7.10 -12.89
N MET A 174 -0.97 6.64 -11.73
CA MET A 174 -2.12 5.74 -11.65
C MET A 174 -3.37 6.58 -11.36
N ALA A 175 -4.25 6.77 -12.34
CA ALA A 175 -5.42 7.64 -12.14
C ALA A 175 -6.36 7.08 -11.05
N THR A 176 -6.57 5.76 -11.02
CA THR A 176 -7.31 5.13 -9.95
C THR A 176 -6.83 3.70 -9.69
N ALA A 177 -6.64 3.34 -8.42
CA ALA A 177 -6.41 1.97 -7.98
C ALA A 177 -7.43 1.58 -6.90
N TRP A 178 -8.12 0.46 -7.10
CA TRP A 178 -9.00 -0.16 -6.10
C TRP A 178 -8.33 -1.43 -5.57
N ILE A 179 -8.16 -1.56 -4.27
CA ILE A 179 -7.60 -2.75 -3.60
C ILE A 179 -8.64 -3.24 -2.60
N ARG A 180 -9.18 -4.45 -2.78
CA ARG A 180 -10.31 -4.94 -1.99
C ARG A 180 -10.07 -6.34 -1.45
N HIS A 181 -10.52 -6.60 -0.23
CA HIS A 181 -10.56 -7.95 0.36
C HIS A 181 -9.24 -8.72 0.26
N SER A 182 -8.12 -8.01 0.38
CA SER A 182 -6.79 -8.55 0.09
C SER A 182 -5.99 -8.74 1.37
N VAL A 183 -5.17 -9.78 1.41
CA VAL A 183 -4.26 -10.09 2.52
C VAL A 183 -2.82 -10.05 2.02
N ILE A 184 -1.97 -9.29 2.69
CA ILE A 184 -0.57 -9.11 2.31
C ILE A 184 0.32 -9.39 3.52
N GLU A 185 1.18 -10.40 3.44
CA GLU A 185 2.15 -10.74 4.49
C GLU A 185 3.58 -10.53 3.96
N GLN A 186 4.25 -9.48 4.43
CA GLN A 186 5.52 -9.01 3.88
C GLN A 186 6.57 -8.83 4.96
N THR A 187 7.84 -9.03 4.62
CA THR A 187 8.96 -8.76 5.54
C THR A 187 9.31 -7.28 5.65
N ASN A 188 8.91 -6.45 4.67
CA ASN A 188 9.28 -5.04 4.68
C ASN A 188 8.15 -4.07 4.31
N LEU A 189 7.57 -4.15 3.11
CA LEU A 189 6.54 -3.21 2.67
C LEU A 189 5.28 -3.92 2.18
N GLY A 190 4.12 -3.54 2.72
CA GLY A 190 2.84 -4.03 2.23
C GLY A 190 2.43 -3.33 0.94
N LEU A 191 2.10 -2.05 1.05
CA LEU A 191 1.70 -1.16 -0.05
C LEU A 191 2.70 0.01 -0.16
N ASP A 192 3.34 0.16 -1.32
CA ASP A 192 4.25 1.28 -1.65
C ASP A 192 3.63 2.13 -2.77
N ILE A 193 3.20 3.36 -2.44
CA ILE A 193 2.70 4.35 -3.38
C ILE A 193 3.81 5.37 -3.58
N ALA A 194 4.31 5.53 -4.80
CA ALA A 194 5.52 6.31 -5.00
C ALA A 194 5.48 7.16 -6.28
N CYS A 195 5.74 8.46 -6.12
CA CYS A 195 5.89 9.43 -7.21
C CYS A 195 7.31 10.02 -7.21
N ARG A 196 8.33 9.15 -7.30
CA ARG A 196 9.72 9.56 -7.05
C ARG A 196 10.35 10.38 -8.17
N ASN A 197 9.92 10.21 -9.41
CA ASN A 197 10.58 10.80 -10.58
C ASN A 197 9.80 11.96 -11.21
N SER A 198 8.60 12.25 -10.71
CA SER A 198 7.74 13.27 -11.30
C SER A 198 8.09 14.67 -10.80
N SER A 199 8.00 15.62 -11.73
CA SER A 199 8.12 17.07 -11.49
C SER A 199 6.78 17.77 -11.26
N SER A 200 5.67 17.06 -11.48
CA SER A 200 4.31 17.56 -11.31
C SER A 200 3.49 16.63 -10.41
N ALA A 201 2.65 17.21 -9.57
CA ALA A 201 1.69 16.48 -8.75
C ALA A 201 0.66 15.71 -9.59
N ASP A 202 0.33 16.24 -10.76
CA ASP A 202 -0.62 15.63 -11.69
C ASP A 202 -0.10 14.35 -12.32
N ALA A 203 1.20 14.07 -12.18
CA ALA A 203 1.86 12.87 -12.65
C ALA A 203 1.98 11.79 -11.56
N CYS A 204 1.50 12.07 -10.34
CA CYS A 204 1.51 11.12 -9.24
C CYS A 204 0.27 10.21 -9.23
N PRO A 205 0.30 9.12 -8.43
CA PRO A 205 -0.90 8.34 -8.15
C PRO A 205 -2.04 9.24 -7.64
N GLN A 206 -3.18 9.21 -8.32
CA GLN A 206 -4.25 10.17 -8.12
C GLN A 206 -5.23 9.71 -7.04
N PHE A 207 -5.94 8.60 -7.25
CA PHE A 207 -6.90 8.08 -6.30
C PHE A 207 -6.64 6.61 -5.98
N ILE A 208 -6.31 6.31 -4.73
CA ILE A 208 -6.12 4.94 -4.24
C ILE A 208 -7.21 4.67 -3.21
N HIS A 209 -8.02 3.65 -3.44
CA HIS A 209 -9.02 3.18 -2.49
C HIS A 209 -8.71 1.75 -2.08
N ALA A 210 -8.51 1.54 -0.78
CA ALA A 210 -8.34 0.25 -0.16
C ALA A 210 -9.53 -0.06 0.74
N ASP A 211 -10.22 -1.18 0.54
CA ASP A 211 -11.33 -1.64 1.37
C ASP A 211 -11.06 -3.04 1.91
N ARG A 212 -11.13 -3.20 3.24
CA ARG A 212 -10.83 -4.45 3.94
C ARG A 212 -9.49 -5.05 3.50
N LEU A 213 -8.50 -4.19 3.38
CA LEU A 213 -7.11 -4.56 3.12
C LEU A 213 -6.45 -4.94 4.44
N GLU A 214 -5.96 -6.17 4.52
CA GLU A 214 -5.17 -6.68 5.63
C GLU A 214 -3.71 -6.75 5.23
N ILE A 215 -2.85 -6.11 6.02
CA ILE A 215 -1.41 -6.12 5.78
C ILE A 215 -0.71 -6.44 7.10
N GLU A 216 0.07 -7.51 7.07
CA GLU A 216 1.04 -7.82 8.11
C GLU A 216 2.45 -7.55 7.59
N VAL A 217 3.21 -6.77 8.35
CA VAL A 217 4.61 -6.50 8.06
C VAL A 217 5.50 -7.00 9.18
N ASN A 218 6.38 -7.91 8.84
CA ASN A 218 7.28 -8.59 9.74
C ASN A 218 8.72 -8.10 9.54
N GLY A 219 9.09 -7.01 10.23
CA GLY A 219 10.36 -6.28 10.08
C GLY A 219 11.60 -7.10 10.46
N LEU A 220 12.03 -8.03 9.62
CA LEU A 220 13.28 -8.77 9.79
C LEU A 220 14.42 -8.01 9.10
N GLY A 221 15.18 -7.20 9.85
CA GLY A 221 16.35 -6.47 9.31
C GLY A 221 16.21 -4.94 9.37
N ALA A 222 16.47 -4.22 8.27
CA ALA A 222 16.57 -2.75 8.23
C ALA A 222 15.24 -2.02 8.53
N GLN A 223 14.91 -1.92 9.83
CA GLN A 223 13.63 -1.48 10.41
C GLN A 223 13.14 -0.09 9.96
N GLY A 224 14.04 0.79 9.51
CA GLY A 224 13.74 2.19 9.20
C GLY A 224 12.91 2.42 7.93
N ALA A 225 12.77 1.43 7.06
CA ALA A 225 12.02 1.54 5.80
C ALA A 225 10.80 0.60 5.72
N SER A 226 10.50 -0.12 6.80
CA SER A 226 9.44 -1.11 6.86
C SER A 226 8.12 -0.47 7.32
N ALA A 227 7.05 -0.71 6.55
CA ALA A 227 5.72 -0.18 6.82
C ALA A 227 4.64 -1.00 6.10
N ALA A 228 3.46 -1.10 6.70
CA ALA A 228 2.29 -1.67 6.03
C ALA A 228 1.87 -0.82 4.84
N ILE A 229 1.84 0.51 5.02
CA ILE A 229 1.61 1.46 3.93
C ILE A 229 2.71 2.51 3.95
N ARG A 230 3.42 2.66 2.83
CA ARG A 230 4.29 3.80 2.58
C ARG A 230 3.80 4.55 1.36
N ALA A 231 3.55 5.84 1.52
CA ALA A 231 3.16 6.70 0.42
C ALA A 231 4.09 7.92 0.33
N ASP A 232 4.74 8.08 -0.81
CA ASP A 232 5.63 9.18 -1.14
C ASP A 232 5.07 9.93 -2.35
N ASN A 233 4.48 11.09 -2.08
CA ASN A 233 3.84 11.99 -3.03
C ASN A 233 2.69 11.34 -3.81
N PHE A 234 1.46 11.61 -3.37
CA PHE A 234 0.21 11.10 -3.94
C PHE A 234 -0.88 12.15 -3.78
N VAL A 235 -1.98 12.03 -4.52
CA VAL A 235 -3.09 12.99 -4.42
C VAL A 235 -4.11 12.55 -3.37
N HIS A 236 -4.60 11.31 -3.43
CA HIS A 236 -5.63 10.81 -2.51
C HIS A 236 -5.43 9.31 -2.18
N LEU A 237 -5.43 8.99 -0.90
CA LEU A 237 -5.48 7.62 -0.35
C LEU A 237 -6.68 7.48 0.60
N GLU A 238 -7.56 6.54 0.33
CA GLU A 238 -8.69 6.18 1.19
C GLU A 238 -8.54 4.71 1.62
N CYS A 239 -8.52 4.45 2.93
CA CYS A 239 -8.42 3.12 3.52
C CYS A 239 -9.65 2.87 4.41
N THR A 240 -10.59 2.07 3.94
CA THR A 240 -11.79 1.69 4.68
C THR A 240 -11.61 0.32 5.32
N SER A 241 -11.80 0.24 6.64
CA SER A 241 -11.72 -1.00 7.42
C SER A 241 -10.39 -1.76 7.31
N CYS A 242 -9.29 -1.08 6.98
CA CYS A 242 -7.97 -1.69 6.83
C CYS A 242 -7.43 -2.26 8.15
N GLN A 243 -6.77 -3.42 8.10
CA GLN A 243 -6.16 -4.09 9.24
C GLN A 243 -4.64 -4.11 9.03
N LEU A 244 -3.91 -3.24 9.72
CA LEU A 244 -2.49 -3.01 9.48
C LEU A 244 -1.68 -3.40 10.71
N TYR A 245 -0.82 -4.40 10.56
CA TYR A 245 -0.06 -5.01 11.64
C TYR A 245 1.45 -4.93 11.39
N GLY A 246 2.20 -4.65 12.44
CA GLY A 246 3.64 -4.70 12.50
C GLY A 246 4.11 -5.74 13.52
N PHE A 247 4.90 -6.70 13.08
CA PHE A 247 5.65 -7.59 13.95
C PHE A 247 7.14 -7.35 13.74
N ASN A 248 7.96 -7.64 14.77
CA ASN A 248 9.41 -7.45 14.71
C ASN A 248 9.85 -6.00 14.39
N THR A 249 9.10 -5.02 14.91
CA THR A 249 9.53 -3.62 15.11
C THR A 249 9.71 -2.74 13.85
N PRO A 250 8.77 -2.70 12.88
CA PRO A 250 8.78 -1.65 11.86
C PRO A 250 8.73 -0.26 12.50
N HIS A 251 9.44 0.72 11.94
CA HIS A 251 9.49 2.06 12.55
C HIS A 251 8.13 2.77 12.51
N HIS A 252 7.38 2.62 11.41
CA HIS A 252 6.02 3.12 11.27
C HIS A 252 5.13 2.04 10.64
N ILE A 253 3.86 1.93 11.05
CA ILE A 253 2.91 1.06 10.33
C ILE A 253 2.47 1.75 9.03
N VAL A 254 2.21 3.05 9.12
CA VAL A 254 1.84 3.90 7.99
C VAL A 254 2.73 5.13 7.99
N TYR A 255 3.37 5.37 6.84
CA TYR A 255 4.20 6.55 6.60
C TYR A 255 3.72 7.26 5.34
N LEU A 256 3.23 8.49 5.49
CA LEU A 256 2.72 9.32 4.41
C LEU A 256 3.52 10.62 4.32
N ASP A 257 4.04 10.91 3.15
CA ASP A 257 4.80 12.13 2.88
C ASP A 257 4.39 12.73 1.53
N ALA A 258 3.99 14.00 1.52
CA ALA A 258 3.69 14.75 0.30
C ALA A 258 4.55 16.03 0.17
N SER A 259 5.69 16.08 0.85
CA SER A 259 6.54 17.27 0.98
C SER A 259 7.07 17.85 -0.34
N ARG A 260 7.03 17.09 -1.44
CA ARG A 260 7.44 17.59 -2.77
C ARG A 260 6.40 18.55 -3.36
N PHE A 261 5.12 18.35 -3.07
CA PHE A 261 4.01 19.06 -3.69
C PHE A 261 3.07 19.60 -2.60
N SER A 262 3.13 20.91 -2.36
CA SER A 262 2.62 21.55 -1.15
C SER A 262 1.12 21.80 -1.08
N SER A 263 0.34 21.08 -1.87
CA SER A 263 -1.11 21.24 -1.99
C SER A 263 -1.76 19.95 -2.50
N ILE A 264 -1.13 18.82 -2.20
CA ILE A 264 -1.67 17.50 -2.47
C ILE A 264 -1.47 16.60 -1.25
N GLY A 265 -2.06 15.42 -1.34
CA GLY A 265 -1.97 14.40 -0.31
C GLY A 265 -3.14 14.56 0.64
N HIS A 266 -4.20 13.83 0.32
CA HIS A 266 -5.35 13.62 1.16
C HIS A 266 -5.38 12.16 1.59
N ALA A 267 -5.39 11.89 2.88
CA ALA A 267 -5.39 10.54 3.42
C ALA A 267 -6.56 10.32 4.37
N GLU A 268 -7.41 9.33 4.08
CA GLU A 268 -8.50 8.92 4.96
C GLU A 268 -8.31 7.48 5.45
N PHE A 269 -8.42 7.28 6.76
CA PHE A 269 -8.53 5.98 7.40
C PHE A 269 -9.89 5.90 8.09
N LEU A 270 -10.77 5.03 7.60
CA LEU A 270 -12.16 4.94 8.04
C LEU A 270 -12.38 3.55 8.68
N GLY A 271 -12.30 3.51 10.01
CA GLY A 271 -12.35 2.28 10.81
C GLY A 271 -11.04 1.51 10.77
N GLY A 272 -11.12 0.20 11.02
CA GLY A 272 -9.96 -0.68 10.92
C GLY A 272 -9.07 -0.71 12.17
N LYS A 273 -7.85 -1.21 12.00
CA LYS A 273 -6.87 -1.36 13.07
C LYS A 273 -5.45 -1.03 12.59
N MET A 274 -4.66 -0.37 13.43
CA MET A 274 -3.22 -0.22 13.27
C MET A 274 -2.51 -0.69 14.54
N GLU A 275 -1.54 -1.59 14.42
CA GLU A 275 -0.85 -2.17 15.57
C GLU A 275 0.62 -2.50 15.31
N GLY A 276 1.49 -2.27 16.30
CA GLY A 276 2.79 -2.97 16.39
C GLY A 276 4.01 -2.26 15.77
N SER A 277 4.08 -0.92 15.82
CA SER A 277 5.30 -0.19 15.42
C SER A 277 6.28 0.05 16.58
N SER A 278 7.57 0.18 16.28
CA SER A 278 8.59 0.68 17.21
C SER A 278 8.58 2.21 17.35
N GLY A 279 8.13 2.94 16.34
CA GLY A 279 7.85 4.38 16.41
C GLY A 279 6.34 4.64 16.39
N THR A 280 5.93 5.66 15.65
CA THR A 280 4.52 6.04 15.48
C THR A 280 3.77 5.05 14.60
N CYS A 281 2.51 4.70 14.91
CA CYS A 281 1.73 3.86 14.00
C CYS A 281 1.40 4.58 12.69
N LEU A 282 0.83 5.78 12.75
CA LEU A 282 0.60 6.64 11.59
C LEU A 282 1.42 7.92 11.69
N ARG A 283 2.43 8.07 10.83
CA ARG A 283 3.15 9.33 10.64
C ARG A 283 2.76 9.95 9.31
N THR A 284 2.32 11.21 9.33
CA THR A 284 1.80 11.89 8.15
C THR A 284 2.37 13.31 8.02
N SER A 285 2.78 13.68 6.82
CA SER A 285 3.16 15.03 6.41
C SER A 285 2.50 15.39 5.07
N VAL A 286 1.19 15.19 4.98
CA VAL A 286 0.36 15.49 3.80
C VAL A 286 -0.56 16.68 4.05
N GLN A 287 -1.26 17.18 3.02
CA GLN A 287 -2.16 18.31 3.17
C GLN A 287 -3.32 18.00 4.12
N ASP A 288 -4.04 16.90 3.91
CA ASP A 288 -5.22 16.57 4.71
C ASP A 288 -5.14 15.13 5.22
N THR A 289 -5.31 14.94 6.52
CA THR A 289 -5.38 13.60 7.13
C THR A 289 -6.66 13.43 7.93
N LYS A 290 -7.35 12.33 7.72
CA LYS A 290 -8.56 11.96 8.43
C LYS A 290 -8.44 10.54 8.96
N VAL A 291 -8.69 10.37 10.24
CA VAL A 291 -8.73 9.07 10.94
C VAL A 291 -10.04 9.02 11.72
N ILE A 292 -10.97 8.19 11.27
CA ILE A 292 -12.31 8.09 11.88
C ILE A 292 -12.60 6.65 12.27
N GLY A 293 -12.87 6.41 13.55
CA GLY A 293 -13.17 5.09 14.07
C GLY A 293 -11.93 4.19 14.16
N GLY A 294 -12.14 2.94 14.57
CA GLY A 294 -11.10 1.92 14.61
C GLY A 294 -10.21 1.98 15.86
N ASP A 295 -9.16 1.16 15.83
CA ASP A 295 -8.23 0.95 16.93
C ASP A 295 -6.79 1.25 16.50
N ILE A 296 -6.09 2.10 17.25
CA ILE A 296 -4.65 2.33 17.08
C ILE A 296 -3.96 1.95 18.38
N ILE A 297 -3.32 0.80 18.40
CA ILE A 297 -2.80 0.18 19.62
C ILE A 297 -1.36 -0.24 19.47
N GLY A 298 -0.65 -0.34 20.58
CA GLY A 298 0.69 -0.91 20.60
C GLY A 298 1.72 -0.25 19.68
N CYS A 299 1.68 1.08 19.56
CA CYS A 299 2.74 1.85 18.90
C CYS A 299 3.81 2.21 19.95
N GLY A 300 5.08 2.24 19.56
CA GLY A 300 6.17 2.55 20.49
C GLY A 300 6.57 1.40 21.42
N HIS A 301 6.43 0.15 20.97
CA HIS A 301 6.88 -1.02 21.72
C HIS A 301 8.40 -1.27 21.57
N SER A 302 8.98 -2.00 22.54
CA SER A 302 10.38 -2.49 22.58
C SER A 302 11.48 -1.42 22.47
N GLY A 303 11.87 -0.82 23.60
CA GLY A 303 13.05 0.06 23.67
C GLY A 303 12.92 1.39 22.91
N ALA A 304 11.74 1.66 22.35
CA ALA A 304 11.40 2.89 21.66
C ALA A 304 11.63 4.13 22.56
N PRO A 305 12.05 5.27 21.99
CA PRO A 305 12.13 6.52 22.71
C PRO A 305 10.79 6.87 23.38
N ALA A 306 10.88 7.58 24.49
CA ALA A 306 9.77 8.02 25.34
C ALA A 306 8.69 8.90 24.65
N ASP A 307 8.73 9.07 23.33
CA ASP A 307 7.89 10.00 22.57
C ASP A 307 7.18 9.38 21.37
N ALA A 308 6.91 8.08 21.37
CA ALA A 308 6.12 7.45 20.30
C ALA A 308 4.62 7.80 20.39
N PHE A 309 3.98 8.01 19.24
CA PHE A 309 2.57 8.41 19.12
C PHE A 309 1.73 7.37 18.37
N GLY A 310 0.41 7.39 18.56
CA GLY A 310 -0.49 6.65 17.67
C GLY A 310 -0.58 7.31 16.31
N VAL A 311 -0.92 8.60 16.31
CA VAL A 311 -0.91 9.45 15.13
C VAL A 311 0.05 10.62 15.36
N GLU A 312 0.97 10.83 14.44
CA GLU A 312 1.88 11.98 14.42
C GLU A 312 1.63 12.76 13.14
N VAL A 313 1.07 13.96 13.29
CA VAL A 313 0.82 14.89 12.19
C VAL A 313 1.92 15.94 12.18
N LEU A 314 2.66 16.01 11.09
CA LEU A 314 3.72 16.97 10.85
C LEU A 314 3.29 17.89 9.72
N PRO A 315 3.80 19.13 9.67
CA PRO A 315 3.43 20.04 8.61
C PRO A 315 3.97 19.52 7.26
N ASN A 316 3.18 19.67 6.19
CA ASN A 316 3.60 19.35 4.82
C ASN A 316 4.69 20.32 4.30
N ARG A 317 4.96 21.42 5.03
CA ARG A 317 6.09 22.35 4.78
C ARG A 317 6.72 22.87 6.08
N GLY A 318 7.95 23.36 5.97
CA GLY A 318 8.60 24.10 7.06
C GLY A 318 7.82 25.38 7.45
N PRO A 319 8.05 25.93 8.65
CA PRO A 319 7.28 27.07 9.17
C PRO A 319 7.37 28.32 8.28
N GLY A 320 6.23 28.97 8.00
CA GLY A 320 6.19 30.34 7.43
C GLY A 320 5.76 30.48 5.96
N GLY A 321 5.38 29.41 5.27
CA GLY A 321 4.78 29.48 3.93
C GLY A 321 3.26 29.65 4.01
N GLY A 322 2.76 30.87 3.79
CA GLY A 322 1.34 31.23 3.92
C GLY A 322 0.38 30.66 2.85
N ALA A 323 0.41 29.35 2.59
CA ALA A 323 -0.61 28.66 1.79
C ALA A 323 -0.87 27.25 2.36
N ASP A 324 -2.13 26.99 2.71
CA ASP A 324 -2.69 25.76 3.30
C ASP A 324 -1.83 25.06 4.36
N GLU A 325 -2.09 25.38 5.62
CA GLU A 325 -1.39 24.80 6.79
C GLU A 325 -1.71 23.30 7.02
N GLY A 326 -2.44 22.68 6.11
CA GLY A 326 -2.95 21.31 6.21
C GLY A 326 -3.98 21.13 7.32
N SER A 327 -4.74 20.03 7.26
CA SER A 327 -5.74 19.71 8.27
C SER A 327 -5.66 18.27 8.78
N ALA A 328 -6.02 18.08 10.05
CA ALA A 328 -6.19 16.76 10.64
C ALA A 328 -7.54 16.59 11.34
N ILE A 329 -8.27 15.54 11.00
CA ILE A 329 -9.50 15.13 11.68
C ILE A 329 -9.28 13.75 12.29
N ILE A 330 -9.29 13.65 13.62
CA ILE A 330 -9.11 12.39 14.35
C ILE A 330 -10.32 12.19 15.27
N SER A 331 -11.19 11.24 14.93
CA SER A 331 -12.45 11.09 15.65
C SER A 331 -12.89 9.64 15.89
N GLY A 332 -13.44 9.35 17.06
CA GLY A 332 -14.01 8.03 17.36
C GLY A 332 -13.00 6.89 17.45
N VAL A 333 -11.70 7.19 17.60
CA VAL A 333 -10.61 6.21 17.61
C VAL A 333 -10.33 5.71 19.04
N ASN A 334 -10.08 4.42 19.21
CA ASN A 334 -9.54 3.88 20.46
C ASN A 334 -8.01 3.84 20.39
N PHE A 335 -7.33 4.42 21.38
CA PHE A 335 -5.87 4.48 21.43
C PHE A 335 -5.27 3.66 22.58
N CYS A 336 -4.01 3.26 22.36
CA CYS A 336 -3.05 2.72 23.34
C CYS A 336 -3.30 1.26 23.70
N GLY A 337 -4.05 0.98 24.78
CA GLY A 337 -4.49 -0.37 25.10
C GLY A 337 -5.70 -0.77 24.28
N GLY A 338 -5.68 -1.97 23.71
CA GLY A 338 -6.86 -2.57 23.10
C GLY A 338 -7.98 -2.86 24.11
N ALA A 339 -9.01 -3.59 23.68
CA ALA A 339 -10.01 -4.12 24.62
C ALA A 339 -9.41 -5.07 25.66
N GLU A 340 -8.28 -5.70 25.33
CA GLU A 340 -7.55 -6.61 26.20
C GLU A 340 -6.49 -5.84 27.01
N ARG A 341 -6.57 -5.98 28.34
CA ARG A 341 -5.66 -5.32 29.30
C ARG A 341 -4.28 -5.97 29.28
N THR A 342 -3.40 -5.57 28.38
CA THR A 342 -1.95 -5.77 28.56
C THR A 342 -1.34 -4.49 29.14
N PRO A 343 -0.60 -4.57 30.26
CA PRO A 343 -0.10 -3.40 30.94
C PRO A 343 1.13 -2.80 30.21
N SER A 344 1.12 -1.47 30.09
CA SER A 344 2.22 -0.57 29.69
C SER A 344 2.54 -0.43 28.19
N THR A 345 1.65 0.24 27.46
CA THR A 345 2.09 0.96 26.23
C THR A 345 2.67 2.32 26.63
N ALA A 346 3.92 2.62 26.26
CA ALA A 346 4.56 3.93 26.47
C ALA A 346 4.05 5.03 25.52
N MET A 347 2.90 4.78 24.87
CA MET A 347 2.34 5.52 23.75
C MET A 347 1.52 6.73 24.20
N ALA A 348 1.65 7.82 23.45
CA ALA A 348 0.73 8.93 23.46
C ALA A 348 -0.22 8.85 22.25
N PRO A 349 -1.49 9.28 22.34
CA PRO A 349 -2.45 9.05 21.27
C PRO A 349 -2.13 9.86 20.02
N VAL A 350 -1.94 11.18 20.16
CA VAL A 350 -1.77 12.11 19.03
C VAL A 350 -0.68 13.13 19.31
N HIS A 351 0.14 13.41 18.29
CA HIS A 351 1.00 14.59 18.23
C HIS A 351 0.65 15.47 17.04
N LEU A 352 0.53 16.78 17.29
CA LEU A 352 0.46 17.83 16.27
C LEU A 352 1.76 18.63 16.31
N GLY A 353 2.53 18.57 15.23
CA GLY A 353 3.80 19.28 15.07
C GLY A 353 3.62 20.78 14.86
N ALA A 354 4.71 21.53 15.04
CA ALA A 354 4.73 22.98 14.82
C ALA A 354 4.40 23.34 13.37
N GLY A 355 3.45 24.25 13.15
CA GLY A 355 3.02 24.67 11.82
C GLY A 355 1.90 23.83 11.19
N VAL A 356 1.36 22.83 11.90
CA VAL A 356 0.11 22.15 11.49
C VAL A 356 -1.07 23.10 11.70
N GLY A 357 -1.91 23.23 10.68
CA GLY A 357 -2.99 24.20 10.59
C GLY A 357 -4.23 23.87 11.39
N TYR A 358 -5.26 23.37 10.72
CA TYR A 358 -6.60 23.15 11.29
C TYR A 358 -6.73 21.73 11.83
N ASN A 359 -7.09 21.56 13.11
CA ASN A 359 -7.21 20.23 13.70
C ASN A 359 -8.54 20.03 14.45
N VAL A 360 -9.10 18.83 14.32
CA VAL A 360 -10.29 18.38 15.05
C VAL A 360 -10.01 17.02 15.66
N ILE A 361 -9.84 16.97 16.98
CA ILE A 361 -9.59 15.71 17.72
C ILE A 361 -10.75 15.50 18.70
N THR A 362 -11.71 14.61 18.41
CA THR A 362 -12.95 14.49 19.20
C THR A 362 -13.52 13.08 19.29
N GLY A 363 -14.19 12.74 20.39
CA GLY A 363 -14.86 11.45 20.55
C GLY A 363 -13.94 10.23 20.65
N ASN A 364 -12.65 10.44 20.93
CA ASN A 364 -11.65 9.36 21.05
C ASN A 364 -11.63 8.77 22.46
N VAL A 365 -11.18 7.51 22.57
CA VAL A 365 -11.01 6.81 23.85
C VAL A 365 -9.53 6.56 24.11
N PHE A 366 -9.03 7.04 25.25
CA PHE A 366 -7.63 6.87 25.65
C PHE A 366 -7.52 5.84 26.78
N ARG A 367 -7.11 4.61 26.45
CA ARG A 367 -7.02 3.50 27.41
C ARG A 367 -5.58 3.27 27.83
N SER A 368 -5.23 3.63 29.06
CA SER A 368 -3.87 3.44 29.60
C SER A 368 -2.77 4.11 28.75
N CYS A 369 -3.12 5.19 28.04
CA CYS A 369 -2.15 6.04 27.36
C CYS A 369 -1.22 6.70 28.37
N ARG A 370 0.05 6.87 28.02
CA ARG A 370 1.03 7.51 28.90
C ARG A 370 0.75 9.00 29.13
N ARG A 371 0.20 9.68 28.12
CA ARG A 371 -0.21 11.09 28.14
C ARG A 371 -1.38 11.31 27.18
N GLY A 372 -1.99 12.49 27.24
CA GLY A 372 -3.02 12.93 26.28
C GLY A 372 -2.43 13.43 24.95
N VAL A 373 -3.22 14.19 24.20
CA VAL A 373 -2.80 14.85 22.96
C VAL A 373 -1.66 15.84 23.22
N SER A 374 -0.60 15.77 22.40
CA SER A 374 0.54 16.69 22.42
C SER A 374 0.45 17.67 21.25
N ASP A 375 0.09 18.92 21.54
CA ASP A 375 -0.07 19.97 20.53
C ASP A 375 1.05 21.01 20.63
N THR A 376 1.91 21.06 19.61
CA THR A 376 2.94 22.10 19.45
C THR A 376 2.70 22.97 18.21
N SER A 377 1.50 22.89 17.61
CA SER A 377 1.15 23.57 16.36
C SER A 377 1.23 25.10 16.44
N GLY A 378 0.98 25.68 17.62
CA GLY A 378 0.94 27.12 17.85
C GLY A 378 -0.41 27.77 17.50
N GLN A 379 -1.40 26.98 17.11
CA GLN A 379 -2.72 27.44 16.67
C GLN A 379 -3.76 27.35 17.80
N LYS A 380 -4.50 28.44 18.03
CA LYS A 380 -5.40 28.58 19.20
C LYS A 380 -6.72 27.80 19.10
N ASN A 381 -7.09 27.28 17.93
CA ASN A 381 -8.44 26.76 17.64
C ASN A 381 -8.51 25.23 17.49
N ASN A 382 -7.46 24.50 17.87
CA ASN A 382 -7.17 23.19 17.28
C ASN A 382 -7.57 21.93 18.05
N VAL A 383 -8.05 22.04 19.30
CA VAL A 383 -8.24 20.83 20.12
C VAL A 383 -9.51 20.94 20.97
N ILE A 384 -10.59 20.27 20.54
CA ILE A 384 -11.73 19.92 21.40
C ILE A 384 -11.55 18.47 21.86
N ALA A 385 -10.46 18.19 22.56
CA ALA A 385 -10.22 16.85 23.07
C ALA A 385 -10.99 16.65 24.38
N ASN A 386 -11.91 15.69 24.40
CA ASN A 386 -12.41 15.10 25.65
C ASN A 386 -11.27 14.30 26.30
N ASN A 387 -10.35 15.02 26.93
CA ASN A 387 -9.15 14.50 27.58
C ASN A 387 -9.47 13.92 28.97
N THR A 388 -10.36 12.94 29.07
CA THR A 388 -10.51 12.19 30.32
C THR A 388 -9.71 10.90 30.19
N PRO A 389 -8.50 10.79 30.78
CA PRO A 389 -7.83 9.51 30.92
C PRO A 389 -8.77 8.59 31.70
N TYR A 390 -9.09 7.42 31.15
CA TYR A 390 -9.77 6.40 31.94
C TYR A 390 -8.71 5.75 32.86
N PRO A 391 -8.88 5.81 34.20
CA PRO A 391 -7.92 5.24 35.16
C PRO A 391 -7.83 3.72 35.07
#